data_AF-A0AAU6F9M3-F1
#
_entry.id   AF-A0AAU6F9M3-F1
#
_cell.length_a   1.000
_cell.length_b   1.000
_cell.length_c   1.000
_cell.angle_alpha   90.00
_cell.angle_beta   90.00
_cell.angle_gamma   90.00
#
_symmetry.space_group_name_H-M   'P 1'
#
loop_
_entity.id
_entity.type
_entity.pdbx_description
1 polymer ?
#
loop_
_entity_poly.entity_id
_entity_poly.type
_entity_poly.pdbx_seq_one_letter_code
_entity_poly.pdbx_strand_id
1 'polypeptide(L)'
;MSALNVDFPDEELQELREVAKERGMTMKAFVRASTADAIAQHRALKAGAELFERVFNDTALADAITAAGIDDGPRPTNKSRAA
;
A
#
# COMPACT_ATOMS: atom_id res chain seq x y z
N MET A 1 -26.98 -16.73 -5.73
CA MET A 1 -25.97 -15.71 -5.38
C MET A 1 -26.52 -14.96 -4.17
N SER A 2 -25.75 -14.83 -3.09
CA SER A 2 -26.13 -13.95 -1.97
C SER A 2 -26.03 -12.49 -2.43
N ALA A 3 -27.00 -11.67 -2.05
CA ALA A 3 -26.93 -10.22 -2.22
C ALA A 3 -26.30 -9.63 -0.96
N LEU A 4 -25.29 -8.79 -1.14
CA LEU A 4 -24.81 -7.91 -0.08
C LEU A 4 -25.60 -6.60 -0.22
N ASN A 5 -26.47 -6.31 0.73
CA ASN A 5 -27.16 -5.02 0.78
C ASN A 5 -26.23 -4.01 1.45
N VAL A 6 -25.96 -2.93 0.74
CA VAL A 6 -25.12 -1.83 1.21
C VAL A 6 -25.92 -0.56 1.02
N ASP A 7 -26.12 0.18 2.10
CA ASP A 7 -26.81 1.46 2.08
C ASP A 7 -25.80 2.57 1.78
N PHE A 8 -26.11 3.36 0.76
CA PHE A 8 -25.33 4.53 0.38
C PHE A 8 -26.26 5.75 0.42
N PRO A 9 -25.78 6.91 0.90
CA PRO A 9 -26.44 8.19 0.68
C PRO A 9 -26.71 8.44 -0.81
N ASP A 10 -27.77 9.18 -1.12
CA ASP A 10 -28.16 9.45 -2.51
C ASP A 10 -27.07 10.19 -3.30
N GLU A 11 -26.34 11.10 -2.64
CA GLU A 11 -25.21 11.83 -3.23
C GLU A 11 -24.07 10.87 -3.63
N GLU A 12 -23.65 9.99 -2.72
CA GLU A 12 -22.62 8.98 -2.99
C GLU A 12 -23.05 8.00 -4.09
N LEU A 13 -24.33 7.61 -4.12
CA LEU A 13 -24.86 6.77 -5.20
C LEU A 13 -24.75 7.46 -6.57
N GLN A 14 -24.98 8.77 -6.62
CA GLN A 14 -24.87 9.53 -7.85
C GLN A 14 -23.41 9.60 -8.32
N GLU A 15 -22.47 9.89 -7.43
CA GLU A 15 -21.04 9.88 -7.73
C GLU A 15 -20.57 8.52 -8.26
N LEU A 16 -20.97 7.43 -7.59
CA LEU A 16 -20.64 6.08 -8.02
C LEU A 16 -21.21 5.76 -9.43
N ARG A 17 -22.40 6.30 -9.78
CA ARG A 17 -23.00 6.11 -11.12
C ARG A 17 -22.22 6.83 -12.18
N GLU A 18 -21.78 8.05 -11.88
CA GLU A 18 -21.00 8.88 -12.79
C GLU A 18 -19.66 8.22 -13.09
N VAL A 19 -18.91 7.81 -12.06
CA VAL A 19 -17.63 7.12 -12.22
C VAL A 19 -17.79 5.79 -12.97
N ALA A 20 -18.82 5.01 -12.67
CA ALA A 20 -19.10 3.77 -13.40
C ALA A 20 -19.34 4.04 -14.89
N LYS A 21 -20.10 5.10 -15.21
CA LYS A 21 -20.39 5.52 -16.59
C LYS A 21 -19.14 5.99 -17.32
N GLU A 22 -18.28 6.80 -16.68
CA GLU A 22 -17.00 7.25 -17.23
C GLU A 22 -16.09 6.08 -17.59
N ARG A 23 -16.11 5.01 -16.77
CA ARG A 23 -15.35 3.78 -17.01
C ARG A 23 -16.04 2.81 -17.99
N GLY A 24 -17.22 3.16 -18.51
CA GLY A 24 -18.00 2.28 -19.40
C GLY A 24 -18.48 0.99 -18.73
N MET A 25 -18.65 1.00 -17.40
CA MET A 25 -19.04 -0.15 -16.59
C MET A 25 -20.44 0.00 -16.01
N THR A 26 -21.10 -1.12 -15.71
CA THR A 26 -22.31 -1.08 -14.87
C THR A 26 -21.92 -0.76 -13.43
N MET A 27 -22.80 -0.09 -12.69
CA MET A 27 -22.61 0.18 -11.25
C MET A 27 -22.18 -1.06 -10.47
N LYS A 28 -22.88 -2.19 -10.67
CA LYS A 28 -22.57 -3.45 -9.99
C LYS A 28 -21.17 -3.96 -10.32
N ALA A 29 -20.76 -3.85 -11.59
CA ALA A 29 -19.42 -4.27 -12.01
C ALA A 29 -18.35 -3.36 -11.42
N PHE A 30 -18.60 -2.05 -11.40
CA PHE A 30 -17.70 -1.06 -10.80
C PHE A 30 -17.50 -1.32 -9.31
N VAL A 31 -18.58 -1.40 -8.52
CA VAL A 31 -18.49 -1.68 -7.07
C VAL A 31 -17.75 -2.99 -6.81
N ARG A 32 -18.07 -4.06 -7.56
CA ARG A 32 -17.38 -5.35 -7.43
C ARG A 32 -15.88 -5.25 -7.71
N ALA A 33 -15.51 -4.56 -8.79
CA ALA A 33 -14.11 -4.37 -9.16
C ALA A 33 -13.36 -3.56 -8.10
N SER A 34 -13.92 -2.43 -7.68
CA SER A 34 -13.35 -1.58 -6.63
C SER A 34 -13.16 -2.33 -5.31
N THR A 35 -14.13 -3.17 -4.90
CA THR A 35 -13.97 -4.02 -3.70
C THR A 35 -12.86 -5.07 -3.88
N ALA A 36 -12.75 -5.68 -5.06
CA ALA A 36 -11.68 -6.64 -5.34
C ALA A 36 -10.29 -5.97 -5.31
N ASP A 37 -10.18 -4.78 -5.89
CA ASP A 37 -8.95 -3.98 -5.88
C ASP A 37 -8.56 -3.58 -4.46
N ALA A 38 -9.51 -3.13 -3.64
CA ALA A 38 -9.27 -2.80 -2.24
C ALA A 38 -8.76 -4.00 -1.43
N ILE A 39 -9.32 -5.20 -1.66
CA ILE A 39 -8.84 -6.44 -1.04
C ILE A 39 -7.42 -6.78 -1.51
N ALA A 40 -7.15 -6.65 -2.81
CA ALA A 40 -5.83 -6.92 -3.36
C ALA A 40 -4.77 -5.96 -2.79
N GLN A 41 -5.08 -4.66 -2.72
CA GLN A 41 -4.22 -3.65 -2.11
C GLN A 41 -3.97 -3.96 -0.63
N HIS A 42 -5.00 -4.30 0.13
CA HIS A 42 -4.85 -4.66 1.54
C HIS A 42 -3.91 -5.86 1.73
N ARG A 43 -4.06 -6.90 0.90
CA ARG A 43 -3.17 -8.08 0.94
C ARG A 43 -1.73 -7.73 0.58
N ALA A 44 -1.52 -6.90 -0.43
CA ALA A 44 -0.19 -6.46 -0.85
C ALA A 44 0.51 -5.67 0.27
N LEU A 45 -0.20 -4.73 0.90
CA LEU A 45 0.32 -3.95 2.02
C LEU A 45 0.66 -4.83 3.22
N LYS A 46 -0.21 -5.78 3.56
CA LYS A 46 0.04 -6.73 4.65
C LYS A 46 1.27 -7.59 4.38
N ALA A 47 1.39 -8.18 3.20
CA ALA A 47 2.55 -9.00 2.83
C ALA A 47 3.85 -8.17 2.81
N GLY A 48 3.78 -6.91 2.35
CA GLY A 48 4.91 -5.99 2.40
C GLY A 48 5.34 -5.66 3.83
N ALA A 49 4.39 -5.41 4.73
CA ALA A 49 4.67 -5.14 6.13
C ALA A 49 5.31 -6.36 6.83
N GLU A 50 4.78 -7.56 6.60
CA GLU A 50 5.36 -8.81 7.12
C GLU A 50 6.77 -9.05 6.60
N LEU A 51 7.01 -8.78 5.31
CA LEU A 51 8.35 -8.88 4.72
C LEU A 51 9.31 -7.88 5.34
N PHE A 52 8.87 -6.63 5.50
CA PHE A 52 9.66 -5.56 6.10
C PHE A 52 10.04 -5.90 7.54
N GLU A 53 9.07 -6.31 8.36
CA GLU A 53 9.31 -6.72 9.74
C GLU A 53 10.31 -7.88 9.82
N ARG A 54 10.17 -8.89 8.95
CA ARG A 54 11.10 -10.03 8.90
C ARG A 54 12.51 -9.59 8.53
N VAL A 55 12.67 -8.75 7.51
CA VAL A 55 13.98 -8.32 7.00
C VAL A 55 14.69 -7.42 8.00
N PHE A 56 13.99 -6.46 8.61
CA PHE A 56 14.60 -5.54 9.57
C PHE A 56 14.96 -6.20 10.90
N ASN A 57 14.31 -7.32 11.24
CA ASN A 57 14.64 -8.12 12.41
C ASN A 57 15.64 -9.26 12.10
N ASP A 58 16.10 -9.41 10.86
CA ASP A 58 17.10 -10.42 10.49
C ASP A 58 18.51 -9.92 10.84
N THR A 59 19.02 -10.35 11.99
CA THR A 59 20.35 -10.01 12.48
C THR A 59 21.46 -10.56 11.59
N ALA A 60 21.26 -11.72 10.94
CA ALA A 60 22.27 -12.31 10.07
C ALA A 60 22.44 -11.50 8.78
N LEU A 61 21.35 -10.93 8.25
CA LEU A 61 21.41 -9.99 7.14
C LEU A 61 22.13 -8.69 7.54
N ALA A 62 21.84 -8.15 8.73
CA ALA A 62 22.53 -6.96 9.24
C ALA A 62 24.05 -7.20 9.39
N ASP A 63 24.44 -8.37 9.90
CA ASP A 63 25.85 -8.77 10.02
C ASP A 63 26.51 -8.89 8.64
N ALA A 64 25.81 -9.45 7.65
CA ALA A 64 26.32 -9.59 6.28
C ALA A 64 26.50 -8.24 5.58
N ILE A 65 25.56 -7.29 5.76
CA ILE A 65 25.68 -5.91 5.25
C ILE A 65 26.91 -5.22 5.87
N THR A 66 27.09 -5.37 7.19
CA THR A 66 28.25 -4.85 7.92
C THR A 66 29.56 -5.48 7.41
N ALA A 67 29.59 -6.79 7.23
CA ALA A 67 30.76 -7.52 6.71
C ALA A 67 31.10 -7.13 5.26
N ALA A 68 30.11 -6.75 4.45
CA ALA A 68 30.32 -6.22 3.11
C ALA A 68 30.85 -4.78 3.09
N GLY A 69 30.95 -4.11 4.25
CA GLY A 69 31.43 -2.74 4.36
C GLY A 69 30.47 -1.70 3.79
N ILE A 70 29.19 -2.04 3.65
CA ILE A 70 28.15 -1.12 3.16
C ILE A 70 27.72 -0.22 4.34
N ASP A 71 28.14 1.04 4.30
CA ASP A 71 27.70 2.08 5.24
C ASP A 71 26.36 2.69 4.77
N ASP A 72 25.25 2.09 5.22
CA ASP A 72 23.87 2.53 4.94
C ASP A 72 23.32 3.47 6.04
N GLY A 73 24.21 4.02 6.89
CA GLY A 73 23.85 4.97 7.94
C GLY A 73 23.79 6.42 7.45
N PRO A 74 23.09 7.32 8.17
CA PRO A 74 23.19 8.75 7.89
C PRO A 74 24.64 9.20 8.08
N ARG A 75 25.30 9.58 6.97
CA ARG A 75 26.64 10.19 7.00
C ARG A 75 26.63 11.37 7.96
N PRO A 76 27.42 11.37 9.05
CA PRO A 76 27.55 12.56 9.88
C PRO A 76 28.13 13.66 8.99
N THR A 77 27.34 14.68 8.67
CA THR A 77 27.86 15.86 7.99
C THR A 77 28.90 16.48 8.92
N ASN A 78 30.17 16.41 8.56
CA ASN A 78 31.24 17.13 9.25
C ASN A 78 30.95 18.64 9.13
N LYS A 79 30.19 19.19 10.09
CA LYS A 79 30.16 20.62 10.36
C LYS A 79 31.47 21.01 11.06
N SER A 80 32.60 20.81 10.39
CA SER A 80 33.85 21.43 10.79
C SER A 80 33.93 22.79 10.09
N ARG A 81 33.58 23.80 10.89
CA ARG A 81 33.91 25.23 10.79
C ARG A 81 34.66 25.67 9.53
N ALA A 82 34.00 26.48 8.72
CA ALA A 82 34.67 27.59 8.06
C ALA A 82 35.18 28.57 9.13
N ALA A 83 36.48 28.85 9.12
CA ALA A 83 37.12 30.00 9.75
C ALA A 83 38.14 30.54 8.74
#